data_AF-A0A369T9G1-F1
#
_entry.id   AF-A0A369T9G1-F1
#
_cell.length_a   1.000
_cell.length_b   1.000
_cell.length_c   1.000
_cell.angle_alpha   90.00
_cell.angle_beta   90.00
_cell.angle_gamma   90.00
#
_symmetry.space_group_name_H-M   'P 1'
#
loop_
_entity.id
_entity.type
_entity.pdbx_description
1 polymer ?
#
loop_
_entity_poly.entity_id
_entity_poly.type
_entity_poly.pdbx_seq_one_letter_code
_entity_poly.pdbx_strand_id
1 'polypeptide(L)'
;MSQLTSARSKAGAKIDSTGAKPAPLPLWAWLWLPVATAVTLAVLGQAAPEFYREYMIPETGVLETLHVIEGAAGAVLAAMLLTRPEVRQRRWLAGWVGLALAGCAYVAGEEASWGQHIFVWATPEGWQAMNDQGETNLHNVSSWFDQKPRLLLELGVITGGLVLPFVKRLRGWPSAGSRIAYIMPPITCLPAALMAESVRLEEAGAWLAGTPSGLFYRGSEVQELFFYFFVILYLIELRRRVRREAPPA
;
A
#
# COMPACT_ATOMS: atom_id res chain seq x y z
N MET A 1 -33.45 -17.42 -42.25
CA MET A 1 -32.78 -16.60 -41.22
C MET A 1 -32.89 -17.30 -39.89
N SER A 2 -31.75 -17.54 -39.21
CA SER A 2 -31.60 -17.94 -37.79
C SER A 2 -30.69 -19.16 -37.57
N GLN A 3 -29.47 -19.12 -38.12
CA GLN A 3 -28.35 -19.98 -37.73
C GLN A 3 -27.07 -19.13 -37.50
N LEU A 4 -27.20 -18.01 -36.76
CA LEU A 4 -26.10 -17.05 -36.56
C LEU A 4 -25.90 -16.59 -35.11
N THR A 5 -26.39 -17.34 -34.12
CA THR A 5 -26.28 -16.97 -32.69
C THR A 5 -25.50 -17.99 -31.85
N SER A 6 -24.42 -18.58 -32.39
CA SER A 6 -23.58 -19.53 -31.64
C SER A 6 -22.08 -19.18 -31.62
N ALA A 7 -21.71 -17.92 -31.82
CA ALA A 7 -20.30 -17.52 -31.98
C ALA A 7 -19.77 -16.53 -30.92
N ARG A 8 -20.23 -16.60 -29.67
CA ARG A 8 -19.60 -15.86 -28.54
C ARG A 8 -19.60 -16.68 -27.25
N SER A 9 -18.72 -17.68 -27.15
CA SER A 9 -18.45 -18.34 -25.86
C SER A 9 -17.09 -19.08 -25.78
N LYS A 10 -16.05 -18.63 -26.49
CA LYS A 10 -14.70 -19.24 -26.35
C LYS A 10 -13.59 -18.20 -26.42
N ALA A 11 -13.62 -17.23 -25.52
CA ALA A 11 -12.40 -16.59 -25.05
C ALA A 11 -12.08 -17.19 -23.68
N GLY A 12 -11.66 -18.46 -23.68
CA GLY A 12 -11.12 -19.07 -22.48
C GLY A 12 -9.87 -18.28 -22.09
N ALA A 13 -9.90 -17.70 -20.89
CA ALA A 13 -8.69 -17.21 -20.24
C ALA A 13 -7.69 -18.37 -20.29
N LYS A 14 -6.56 -18.15 -20.98
CA LYS A 14 -5.47 -19.11 -21.06
C LYS A 14 -4.83 -19.14 -19.66
N ILE A 15 -5.44 -19.86 -18.73
CA ILE A 15 -4.82 -20.24 -17.46
C ILE A 15 -3.53 -20.95 -17.88
N ASP A 16 -2.41 -20.43 -17.42
CA ASP A 16 -1.08 -20.93 -17.75
C ASP A 16 -1.07 -22.45 -17.51
N SER A 17 -1.01 -23.23 -18.60
CA SER A 17 -1.18 -24.69 -18.60
C SER A 17 0.09 -25.41 -18.14
N THR A 18 1.09 -24.66 -17.69
CA THR A 18 2.23 -25.22 -16.96
C THR A 18 1.73 -25.52 -15.55
N GLY A 19 1.38 -26.78 -15.25
CA GLY A 19 0.88 -27.21 -13.93
C GLY A 19 1.83 -26.97 -12.75
N ALA A 20 2.94 -26.25 -12.94
CA ALA A 20 3.85 -25.83 -11.89
C ALA A 20 3.25 -24.62 -11.14
N LYS A 21 2.93 -24.80 -9.86
CA LYS A 21 2.58 -23.70 -8.97
C LYS A 21 3.74 -22.68 -9.00
N PRO A 22 3.49 -21.39 -9.28
CA PRO A 22 4.59 -20.42 -9.30
C PRO A 22 5.24 -20.37 -7.92
N ALA A 23 6.57 -20.26 -7.90
CA ALA A 23 7.34 -20.24 -6.66
C ALA A 23 6.78 -19.17 -5.68
N PRO A 24 6.76 -19.44 -4.37
CA PRO A 24 6.41 -18.43 -3.37
C PRO A 24 7.32 -17.20 -3.51
N LEU A 25 6.88 -16.04 -3.03
CA LEU A 25 7.81 -14.91 -2.90
C LEU A 25 8.98 -15.32 -2.00
N PRO A 26 10.22 -14.94 -2.35
CA PRO A 26 11.38 -15.31 -1.56
C PRO A 26 11.31 -14.66 -0.18
N LEU A 27 11.77 -15.36 0.86
CA LEU A 27 11.72 -14.89 2.25
C LEU A 27 12.39 -13.53 2.44
N TRP A 28 13.49 -13.27 1.72
CA TRP A 28 14.17 -11.98 1.82
C TRP A 28 13.26 -10.81 1.47
N ALA A 29 12.32 -10.99 0.54
CA ALA A 29 11.50 -9.90 0.01
C ALA A 29 10.32 -9.54 0.92
N TRP A 30 9.61 -10.52 1.49
CA TRP A 30 8.39 -10.24 2.26
C TRP A 30 8.57 -10.33 3.78
N LEU A 31 9.60 -11.04 4.25
CA LEU A 31 9.90 -11.18 5.67
C LEU A 31 11.08 -10.31 6.08
N TRP A 32 12.25 -10.53 5.47
CA TRP A 32 13.47 -9.86 5.94
C TRP A 32 13.57 -8.41 5.52
N LEU A 33 13.06 -8.03 4.34
CA LEU A 33 13.09 -6.65 3.89
C LEU A 33 12.37 -5.69 4.86
N PRO A 34 11.10 -5.88 5.26
CA PRO A 34 10.45 -4.94 6.19
C PRO A 34 11.13 -4.93 7.57
N VAL A 35 11.60 -6.09 8.05
CA VAL A 35 12.34 -6.17 9.33
C VAL A 35 13.68 -5.43 9.25
N ALA A 36 14.45 -5.64 8.18
CA ALA A 36 15.72 -4.97 7.97
C ALA A 36 15.54 -3.46 7.79
N THR A 37 14.49 -3.02 7.09
CA THR A 37 14.13 -1.60 6.99
C THR A 37 13.83 -1.01 8.36
N ALA A 38 13.01 -1.67 9.19
CA ALA A 38 12.68 -1.20 10.54
C ALA A 38 13.95 -1.07 11.41
N VAL A 39 14.79 -2.11 11.43
CA VAL A 39 16.05 -2.09 12.18
C VAL A 39 16.98 -0.98 11.67
N THR A 40 17.08 -0.81 10.35
CA THR A 40 17.94 0.22 9.76
C THR A 40 17.47 1.62 10.13
N LEU A 41 16.18 1.91 10.05
CA LEU A 41 15.62 3.23 10.40
C LEU A 41 15.78 3.52 11.90
N ALA A 42 15.53 2.53 12.76
CA ALA A 42 15.76 2.65 14.20
C ALA A 42 17.24 2.91 14.52
N VAL A 43 18.16 2.12 13.93
CA VAL A 43 19.60 2.28 14.17
C VAL A 43 20.09 3.63 13.66
N LEU A 44 19.70 4.06 12.45
CA LEU A 44 20.12 5.35 11.92
C LEU A 44 19.57 6.52 12.75
N GLY A 45 18.29 6.46 13.14
CA GLY A 45 17.66 7.50 13.97
C GLY A 45 18.36 7.69 15.31
N GLN A 46 18.83 6.59 15.92
CA GLN A 46 19.49 6.64 17.23
C GLN A 46 21.00 6.87 17.17
N ALA A 47 21.70 6.26 16.21
CA ALA A 47 23.16 6.32 16.11
C ALA A 47 23.66 7.54 15.33
N ALA A 48 22.85 8.09 14.42
CA ALA A 48 23.21 9.23 13.59
C ALA A 48 22.01 10.19 13.41
N PRO A 49 21.48 10.79 14.49
CA PRO A 49 20.27 11.61 14.45
C PRO A 49 20.39 12.83 13.55
N GLU A 50 21.55 13.48 13.46
CA GLU A 50 21.72 14.63 12.56
C GLU A 50 21.66 14.22 11.09
N PHE A 51 22.32 13.11 10.72
CA PHE A 51 22.18 12.52 9.39
C PHE A 51 20.73 12.16 9.09
N TYR A 52 20.03 11.54 10.05
CA TYR A 52 18.64 11.14 9.87
C TYR A 52 17.72 12.37 9.64
N ARG A 53 17.90 13.44 10.42
CA ARG A 53 17.14 14.69 10.24
C ARG A 53 17.45 15.41 8.94
N GLU A 54 18.69 15.37 8.47
CA GLU A 54 19.11 16.09 7.28
C GLU A 54 18.75 15.35 5.98
N TYR A 55 18.75 14.01 5.98
CA TYR A 55 18.61 13.24 4.73
C TYR A 55 17.38 12.34 4.68
N MET A 56 16.86 11.85 5.81
CA MET A 56 15.78 10.85 5.80
C MET A 56 14.38 11.47 5.81
N ILE A 57 14.19 12.53 6.58
CA ILE A 57 12.89 13.12 6.93
C ILE A 57 12.43 14.32 6.10
N PRO A 58 13.31 15.21 5.58
CA PRO A 58 12.83 16.45 4.96
C PRO A 58 11.85 16.21 3.80
N GLU A 59 11.15 17.27 3.38
CA GLU A 59 10.18 17.29 2.24
C GLU A 59 10.79 16.86 0.86
N THR A 60 12.08 16.56 0.83
CA THR A 60 12.76 15.98 -0.35
C THR A 60 13.72 14.87 0.08
N GLY A 61 13.44 14.26 1.23
CA GLY A 61 14.25 13.27 1.90
C GLY A 61 14.01 11.87 1.35
N VAL A 62 14.77 10.91 1.89
CA VAL A 62 14.70 9.52 1.46
C VAL A 62 13.32 8.91 1.68
N LEU A 63 12.65 9.19 2.82
CA LEU A 63 11.37 8.55 3.15
C LEU A 63 10.25 8.98 2.19
N GLU A 64 10.08 10.27 1.97
CA GLU A 64 9.07 10.79 1.04
C GLU A 64 9.34 10.35 -0.41
N THR A 65 10.61 10.35 -0.83
CA THR A 65 10.99 9.80 -2.14
C THR A 65 10.57 8.33 -2.25
N LEU A 66 10.74 7.54 -1.18
CA LEU A 66 10.28 6.16 -1.16
C LEU A 66 8.75 6.08 -1.21
N HIS A 67 8.02 6.94 -0.50
CA HIS A 67 6.56 6.99 -0.56
C HIS A 67 6.04 7.26 -1.98
N VAL A 68 6.64 8.21 -2.70
CA VAL A 68 6.35 8.47 -4.12
C VAL A 68 6.58 7.22 -4.97
N ILE A 69 7.76 6.59 -4.81
CA ILE A 69 8.14 5.39 -5.57
C ILE A 69 7.18 4.24 -5.29
N GLU A 70 6.82 4.04 -4.03
CA GLU A 70 5.94 2.95 -3.60
C GLU A 70 4.51 3.15 -4.07
N GLY A 71 3.98 4.37 -3.91
CA GLY A 71 2.68 4.77 -4.47
C GLY A 71 2.64 4.57 -5.98
N ALA A 72 3.66 5.05 -6.70
CA ALA A 72 3.74 4.90 -8.16
C ALA A 72 3.83 3.43 -8.58
N ALA A 73 4.64 2.61 -7.89
CA ALA A 73 4.74 1.18 -8.13
C ALA A 73 3.40 0.47 -7.88
N GLY A 74 2.70 0.81 -6.79
CA GLY A 74 1.36 0.32 -6.48
C GLY A 74 0.34 0.68 -7.57
N ALA A 75 0.34 1.94 -8.03
CA ALA A 75 -0.53 2.41 -9.09
C ALA A 75 -0.29 1.65 -10.40
N VAL A 76 0.97 1.45 -10.79
CA VAL A 76 1.34 0.65 -11.97
C VAL A 76 0.85 -0.79 -11.82
N LEU A 77 1.06 -1.44 -10.67
CA LEU A 77 0.59 -2.81 -10.43
C LEU A 77 -0.93 -2.93 -10.50
N ALA A 78 -1.67 -1.97 -9.93
CA ALA A 78 -3.13 -1.94 -9.97
C ALA A 78 -3.65 -1.68 -11.40
N ALA A 79 -3.04 -0.77 -12.15
CA ALA A 79 -3.36 -0.53 -13.54
C ALA A 79 -3.13 -1.79 -14.40
N MET A 80 -1.99 -2.47 -14.20
CA MET A 80 -1.70 -3.75 -14.86
C MET A 80 -2.74 -4.82 -14.51
N LEU A 81 -3.21 -4.89 -13.26
CA LEU A 81 -4.29 -5.78 -12.85
C LEU A 81 -5.62 -5.46 -13.56
N LEU A 82 -5.98 -4.18 -13.70
CA LEU A 82 -7.20 -3.76 -14.38
C LEU A 82 -7.21 -4.10 -15.88
N THR A 83 -6.05 -4.32 -16.51
CA THR A 83 -6.00 -4.81 -17.89
C THR A 83 -6.40 -6.29 -18.04
N ARG A 84 -6.47 -7.04 -16.93
CA ARG A 84 -6.76 -8.48 -16.96
C ARG A 84 -8.25 -8.77 -17.17
N PRO A 85 -8.63 -9.61 -18.16
CA PRO A 85 -10.02 -9.99 -18.36
C PRO A 85 -10.68 -10.58 -17.12
N GLU A 86 -9.94 -11.37 -16.34
CA GLU A 86 -10.40 -12.01 -15.10
C GLU A 86 -10.83 -10.96 -14.06
N VAL A 87 -10.14 -9.83 -14.01
CA VAL A 87 -10.48 -8.68 -13.15
C VAL A 87 -11.67 -7.92 -13.74
N ARG A 88 -11.61 -7.55 -15.02
CA ARG A 88 -12.65 -6.72 -15.68
C ARG A 88 -14.02 -7.38 -15.76
N GLN A 89 -14.06 -8.70 -15.90
CA GLN A 89 -15.32 -9.46 -15.95
C GLN A 89 -16.03 -9.50 -14.59
N ARG A 90 -15.32 -9.20 -13.50
CA ARG A 90 -15.83 -9.23 -12.13
C ARG A 90 -15.91 -7.80 -11.59
N ARG A 91 -17.06 -7.14 -11.76
CA ARG A 91 -17.25 -5.72 -11.40
C ARG A 91 -16.80 -5.38 -9.97
N TRP A 92 -17.05 -6.28 -9.02
CA TRP A 92 -16.65 -6.11 -7.62
C TRP A 92 -15.12 -6.08 -7.46
N LEU A 93 -14.40 -6.94 -8.19
CA LEU A 93 -12.95 -7.02 -8.15
C LEU A 93 -12.33 -5.86 -8.93
N ALA A 94 -12.88 -5.51 -10.10
CA ALA A 94 -12.48 -4.33 -10.85
C ALA A 94 -12.66 -3.05 -10.02
N GLY A 95 -13.76 -2.92 -9.28
CA GLY A 95 -13.97 -1.80 -8.35
C GLY A 95 -12.95 -1.77 -7.22
N TRP A 96 -12.65 -2.93 -6.62
CA TRP A 96 -11.64 -3.04 -5.58
C TRP A 96 -10.23 -2.67 -6.07
N VAL A 97 -9.82 -3.19 -7.23
CA VAL A 97 -8.52 -2.84 -7.83
C VAL A 97 -8.51 -1.38 -8.30
N GLY A 98 -9.64 -0.85 -8.77
CA GLY A 98 -9.79 0.56 -9.12
C GLY A 98 -9.62 1.48 -7.91
N LEU A 99 -10.14 1.10 -6.75
CA LEU A 99 -9.91 1.80 -5.49
C LEU A 99 -8.43 1.78 -5.10
N ALA A 100 -7.76 0.63 -5.24
CA ALA A 100 -6.32 0.54 -4.99
C ALA A 100 -5.51 1.42 -5.97
N LEU A 101 -5.87 1.46 -7.26
CA LEU A 101 -5.24 2.36 -8.23
C LEU A 101 -5.42 3.82 -7.82
N ALA A 102 -6.64 4.23 -7.48
CA ALA A 102 -6.92 5.60 -7.06
C ALA A 102 -6.15 5.97 -5.79
N GLY A 103 -6.12 5.10 -4.79
CA GLY A 103 -5.38 5.32 -3.55
C GLY A 103 -3.86 5.42 -3.76
N CYS A 104 -3.27 4.49 -4.53
CA CYS A 104 -1.84 4.53 -4.81
C CYS A 104 -1.42 5.75 -5.66
N ALA A 105 -2.26 6.14 -6.64
CA ALA A 105 -2.02 7.34 -7.44
C ALA A 105 -2.19 8.62 -6.62
N TYR A 106 -3.14 8.63 -5.67
CA TYR A 106 -3.31 9.73 -4.72
C TYR A 106 -2.07 9.89 -3.84
N VAL A 107 -1.59 8.81 -3.20
CA VAL A 107 -0.35 8.84 -2.41
C VAL A 107 0.82 9.36 -3.26
N ALA A 108 1.10 8.74 -4.41
CA ALA A 108 2.22 9.18 -5.24
C ALA A 108 2.10 10.63 -5.73
N GLY A 109 0.86 11.11 -5.94
CA GLY A 109 0.59 12.49 -6.30
C GLY A 109 0.87 13.43 -5.14
N GLU A 110 0.27 13.20 -3.98
CA GLU A 110 0.41 14.04 -2.78
C GLU A 110 1.87 14.16 -2.34
N GLU A 111 2.58 13.04 -2.23
CA GLU A 111 4.00 12.97 -1.83
C GLU A 111 4.94 13.57 -2.90
N ALA A 112 4.49 13.72 -4.15
CA ALA A 112 5.27 14.36 -5.21
C ALA A 112 4.85 15.82 -5.45
N SER A 113 3.98 16.37 -4.60
CA SER A 113 3.33 17.66 -4.84
C SER A 113 2.68 17.74 -6.23
N TRP A 114 2.08 16.64 -6.67
CA TRP A 114 1.50 16.39 -7.99
C TRP A 114 2.46 16.56 -9.18
N GLY A 115 3.77 16.60 -8.92
CA GLY A 115 4.83 16.86 -9.90
C GLY A 115 5.34 18.31 -9.91
N GLN A 116 4.93 19.13 -8.94
CA GLN A 116 5.28 20.55 -8.90
C GLN A 116 6.78 20.80 -8.97
N HIS A 117 7.57 20.05 -8.21
CA HIS A 117 9.02 20.19 -8.18
C HIS A 117 9.69 19.72 -9.48
N ILE A 118 9.04 18.80 -10.21
CA ILE A 118 9.55 18.25 -11.47
C ILE A 118 9.31 19.23 -12.63
N PHE A 119 8.12 19.80 -12.71
CA PHE A 119 7.72 20.70 -13.79
C PHE A 119 7.86 22.19 -13.42
N VAL A 120 8.26 22.47 -12.19
CA VAL A 120 8.64 23.79 -11.66
C VAL A 120 7.56 24.84 -11.88
N TRP A 121 6.30 24.52 -11.55
CA TRP A 121 5.24 25.52 -11.55
C TRP A 121 5.12 26.23 -10.19
N ALA A 122 4.70 27.48 -10.24
CA ALA A 122 4.43 28.26 -9.04
C ALA A 122 3.11 27.83 -8.40
N THR A 123 3.07 27.86 -7.06
CA THR A 123 1.84 27.64 -6.30
C THR A 123 0.86 28.78 -6.57
N PRO A 124 -0.37 28.47 -7.04
CA PRO A 124 -1.36 29.49 -7.34
C PRO A 124 -1.66 30.38 -6.11
N GLU A 125 -1.93 31.66 -6.33
CA GLU A 125 -2.15 32.64 -5.25
C GLU A 125 -3.25 32.20 -4.26
N GLY A 126 -4.36 31.66 -4.78
CA GLY A 126 -5.44 31.12 -3.94
C GLY A 126 -5.06 29.86 -3.15
N TRP A 127 -4.04 29.13 -3.60
CA TRP A 127 -3.53 27.91 -2.95
C TRP A 127 -2.50 28.25 -1.87
N GLN A 128 -1.67 29.28 -2.09
CA GLN A 128 -0.72 29.80 -1.07
C GLN A 128 -1.42 30.24 0.21
N ALA A 129 -2.66 30.74 0.12
CA ALA A 129 -3.44 31.14 1.29
C ALA A 129 -3.87 29.96 2.18
N MET A 130 -3.78 28.73 1.68
CA MET A 130 -4.22 27.52 2.37
C MET A 130 -3.09 26.49 2.59
N ASN A 131 -1.98 26.61 1.86
CA ASN A 131 -0.84 25.70 1.90
C ASN A 131 0.42 26.48 2.33
N ASP A 132 0.82 26.28 3.59
CA ASP A 132 1.91 27.04 4.22
C ASP A 132 3.30 26.61 3.73
N GLN A 133 3.40 25.54 2.96
CA GLN A 133 4.65 25.03 2.38
C GLN A 133 4.88 25.49 0.94
N GLY A 134 3.92 26.22 0.36
CA GLY A 134 4.00 26.64 -1.03
C GLY A 134 3.98 25.44 -1.98
N GLU A 135 3.20 24.42 -1.65
CA GLU A 135 3.04 23.21 -2.47
C GLU A 135 1.61 23.05 -3.01
N THR A 136 1.42 22.20 -4.03
CA THR A 136 0.10 21.92 -4.63
C THR A 136 -0.57 20.64 -4.15
N ASN A 137 -0.04 19.99 -3.11
CA ASN A 137 -0.68 18.86 -2.43
C ASN A 137 -1.78 19.31 -1.46
N LEU A 138 -2.71 18.40 -1.19
CA LEU A 138 -3.83 18.57 -0.26
C LEU A 138 -3.43 18.26 1.18
N HIS A 139 -2.48 17.35 1.42
CA HIS A 139 -2.07 17.01 2.79
C HIS A 139 -1.47 18.19 3.56
N ASN A 140 -0.89 19.17 2.85
CA ASN A 140 -0.36 20.41 3.44
C ASN A 140 -1.40 21.52 3.57
N VAL A 141 -2.64 21.28 3.10
CA VAL A 141 -3.75 22.24 3.23
C VAL A 141 -4.46 22.10 4.58
N SER A 142 -4.57 20.89 5.12
CA SER A 142 -5.15 20.69 6.45
C SER A 142 -4.79 19.34 7.04
N SER A 143 -4.74 19.30 8.38
CA SER A 143 -4.59 18.06 9.16
C SER A 143 -5.66 17.01 8.84
N TRP A 144 -6.81 17.40 8.28
CA TRP A 144 -7.82 16.45 7.85
C TRP A 144 -7.38 15.65 6.62
N PHE A 145 -6.78 16.33 5.63
CA PHE A 145 -6.29 15.70 4.41
C PHE A 145 -5.00 14.90 4.62
N ASP A 146 -4.22 15.28 5.63
CA ASP A 146 -3.07 14.50 6.13
C ASP A 146 -3.54 13.24 6.88
N GLN A 147 -4.34 13.38 7.94
CA GLN A 147 -4.58 12.27 8.88
C GLN A 147 -5.61 11.24 8.40
N LYS A 148 -6.65 11.65 7.66
CA LYS A 148 -7.79 10.77 7.35
C LYS A 148 -7.49 9.73 6.28
N PRO A 149 -6.82 10.06 5.16
CA PRO A 149 -6.41 9.04 4.18
C PRO A 149 -5.55 7.96 4.83
N ARG A 150 -4.57 8.38 5.65
CA ARG A 150 -3.73 7.46 6.42
C ARG A 150 -4.54 6.58 7.38
N LEU A 151 -5.47 7.15 8.16
CA LEU A 151 -6.31 6.37 9.07
C LEU A 151 -7.13 5.30 8.34
N LEU A 152 -7.68 5.63 7.15
CA LEU A 152 -8.41 4.65 6.35
C LEU A 152 -7.51 3.50 5.90
N LEU A 153 -6.26 3.81 5.51
CA LEU A 153 -5.27 2.81 5.14
C LEU A 153 -4.87 1.94 6.34
N GLU A 154 -4.59 2.56 7.49
CA GLU A 154 -4.28 1.88 8.76
C GLU A 154 -5.37 0.89 9.15
N LEU A 155 -6.65 1.30 9.11
CA LEU A 155 -7.78 0.41 9.36
C LEU A 155 -7.80 -0.78 8.38
N GLY A 156 -7.47 -0.56 7.11
CA GLY A 156 -7.33 -1.63 6.11
C GLY A 156 -6.19 -2.60 6.43
N VAL A 157 -5.04 -2.09 6.87
CA VAL A 157 -3.86 -2.87 7.25
C VAL A 157 -4.13 -3.70 8.50
N ILE A 158 -4.69 -3.10 9.55
CA ILE A 158 -5.06 -3.81 10.79
C ILE A 158 -6.10 -4.89 10.49
N THR A 159 -7.19 -4.54 9.82
CA THR A 159 -8.27 -5.49 9.55
C THR A 159 -7.81 -6.61 8.63
N GLY A 160 -7.16 -6.27 7.51
CA GLY A 160 -6.76 -7.23 6.48
C GLY A 160 -5.50 -8.03 6.82
N GLY A 161 -4.49 -7.38 7.41
CA GLY A 161 -3.17 -7.95 7.69
C GLY A 161 -3.06 -8.65 9.04
N LEU A 162 -3.83 -8.23 10.05
CA LEU A 162 -3.71 -8.76 11.42
C LEU A 162 -4.98 -9.50 11.86
N VAL A 163 -6.16 -8.86 11.75
CA VAL A 163 -7.41 -9.41 12.29
C VAL A 163 -7.94 -10.57 11.44
N LEU A 164 -8.10 -10.38 10.12
CA LEU A 164 -8.69 -11.40 9.25
C LEU A 164 -7.91 -12.72 9.21
N PRO A 165 -6.57 -12.76 9.15
CA PRO A 165 -5.82 -14.02 9.22
C PRO A 165 -6.10 -14.78 10.52
N PHE A 166 -6.22 -14.07 11.64
CA PHE A 166 -6.54 -14.67 12.94
C PHE A 166 -7.98 -15.18 13.00
N VAL A 167 -8.96 -14.39 12.56
CA VAL A 167 -10.36 -14.81 12.49
C VAL A 167 -10.53 -16.02 11.58
N LYS A 168 -9.83 -16.06 10.45
CA LYS A 168 -9.82 -17.22 9.55
C LYS A 168 -9.25 -18.46 10.21
N ARG A 169 -8.15 -18.32 10.95
CA ARG A 169 -7.49 -19.41 11.67
C ARG A 169 -8.38 -20.01 12.76
N LEU A 170 -9.14 -19.18 13.48
CA LEU A 170 -9.95 -19.60 14.63
C LEU A 170 -11.39 -20.00 14.27
N ARG A 171 -12.01 -19.28 13.34
CA ARG A 171 -13.46 -19.40 13.03
C ARG A 171 -13.72 -19.90 11.61
N GLY A 172 -12.69 -20.10 10.79
CA GLY A 172 -12.86 -20.50 9.39
C GLY A 172 -13.48 -19.43 8.48
N TRP A 173 -13.60 -18.19 8.96
CA TRP A 173 -14.18 -17.06 8.22
C TRP A 173 -13.10 -16.04 7.81
N PRO A 174 -13.11 -15.49 6.59
CA PRO A 174 -14.10 -15.71 5.53
C PRO A 174 -13.98 -17.10 4.90
N SER A 175 -15.11 -17.67 4.49
CA SER A 175 -15.17 -19.01 3.89
C SER A 175 -14.34 -19.07 2.62
N ALA A 176 -13.69 -20.21 2.40
CA ALA A 176 -12.95 -20.46 1.17
C ALA A 176 -13.86 -20.27 -0.07
N GLY A 177 -13.35 -19.57 -1.08
CA GLY A 177 -14.10 -19.26 -2.30
C GLY A 177 -15.03 -18.03 -2.21
N SER A 178 -15.17 -17.39 -1.05
CA SER A 178 -15.89 -16.12 -0.95
C SER A 178 -15.10 -14.94 -1.56
N ARG A 179 -15.79 -13.88 -1.97
CA ARG A 179 -15.17 -12.64 -2.47
C ARG A 179 -14.22 -12.02 -1.44
N ILE A 180 -14.61 -12.01 -0.17
CA ILE A 180 -13.79 -11.48 0.94
C ILE A 180 -12.50 -12.30 1.08
N ALA A 181 -12.60 -13.64 1.09
CA ALA A 181 -11.41 -14.50 1.14
C ALA A 181 -10.49 -14.27 -0.07
N TYR A 182 -11.06 -13.94 -1.24
CA TYR A 182 -10.31 -13.69 -2.47
C TYR A 182 -9.55 -12.36 -2.47
N ILE A 183 -10.02 -11.32 -1.77
CA ILE A 183 -9.28 -10.04 -1.64
C ILE A 183 -8.53 -9.92 -0.32
N MET A 184 -8.65 -10.91 0.57
CA MET A 184 -7.94 -10.92 1.84
C MET A 184 -6.41 -10.89 1.61
N PRO A 185 -5.68 -10.01 2.32
CA PRO A 185 -4.23 -10.01 2.29
C PRO A 185 -3.66 -11.37 2.71
N PRO A 186 -2.68 -11.91 1.97
CA PRO A 186 -2.00 -13.14 2.34
C PRO A 186 -1.05 -12.93 3.53
N ILE A 187 -0.60 -14.04 4.13
CA ILE A 187 0.36 -14.02 5.26
C ILE A 187 1.69 -13.32 4.93
N THR A 188 2.05 -13.22 3.64
CA THR A 188 3.24 -12.49 3.20
C THR A 188 3.17 -11.00 3.51
N CYS A 189 1.97 -10.44 3.72
CA CYS A 189 1.77 -9.06 4.14
C CYS A 189 1.89 -8.88 5.67
N LEU A 190 1.90 -9.97 6.45
CA LEU A 190 1.90 -9.89 7.92
C LEU A 190 3.11 -9.15 8.48
N PRO A 191 4.37 -9.39 8.03
CA PRO A 191 5.52 -8.67 8.57
C PRO A 191 5.41 -7.15 8.38
N ALA A 192 4.95 -6.70 7.21
CA ALA A 192 4.74 -5.27 6.95
C ALA A 192 3.69 -4.67 7.90
N ALA A 193 2.55 -5.35 8.08
CA ALA A 193 1.52 -4.91 9.02
C ALA A 193 2.03 -4.86 10.47
N LEU A 194 2.80 -5.87 10.90
CA LEU A 194 3.39 -5.89 12.24
C LEU A 194 4.41 -4.77 12.44
N MET A 195 5.24 -4.46 11.44
CA MET A 195 6.18 -3.35 11.53
C MET A 195 5.44 -2.01 11.65
N ALA A 196 4.44 -1.76 10.80
CA ALA A 196 3.63 -0.55 10.86
C ALA A 196 3.00 -0.34 12.25
N GLU A 197 2.33 -1.37 12.79
CA GLU A 197 1.70 -1.26 14.11
C GLU A 197 2.71 -1.23 15.26
N SER A 198 3.89 -1.83 15.10
CA SER A 198 4.93 -1.73 16.12
C SER A 198 5.44 -0.30 16.29
N VAL A 199 5.58 0.45 15.19
CA VAL A 199 5.95 1.88 15.21
C VAL A 199 4.88 2.69 15.92
N ARG A 200 3.61 2.41 15.65
CA ARG A 200 2.47 3.09 16.30
C ARG A 200 2.40 2.84 17.80
N LEU A 201 2.57 1.58 18.21
CA LEU A 201 2.58 1.19 19.63
C LEU A 201 3.76 1.81 20.38
N GLU A 202 4.91 1.92 19.72
CA GLU A 202 6.10 2.55 20.26
C GLU A 202 5.86 4.04 20.49
N GLU A 203 5.34 4.77 19.51
CA GLU A 203 4.99 6.18 19.63
C GLU A 203 3.97 6.43 20.76
N ALA A 204 2.93 5.60 20.84
CA ALA A 204 1.94 5.67 21.91
C ALA A 204 2.56 5.38 23.29
N GLY A 205 3.48 4.41 23.38
CA GLY A 205 4.22 4.08 24.59
C GLY A 205 5.12 5.22 25.06
N ALA A 206 5.86 5.84 24.14
CA ALA A 206 6.71 6.99 24.42
C ALA A 206 5.89 8.19 24.93
N TRP A 207 4.73 8.45 24.32
CA TRP A 207 3.80 9.48 24.78
C TRP A 207 3.28 9.20 26.19
N LEU A 208 2.85 7.97 26.48
CA LEU A 208 2.40 7.56 27.82
C LEU A 208 3.51 7.64 28.88
N ALA A 209 4.76 7.35 28.49
CA ALA A 209 5.92 7.44 29.38
C ALA A 209 6.42 8.88 29.59
N GLY A 210 5.88 9.87 28.87
CA GLY A 210 6.34 11.25 28.91
C GLY A 210 7.76 11.43 28.37
N THR A 211 8.24 10.50 27.54
CA THR A 211 9.57 10.58 26.95
C THR A 211 9.53 11.43 25.68
N PRO A 212 10.49 12.36 25.48
CA PRO A 212 10.49 13.29 24.35
C PRO A 212 10.75 12.62 22.99
N SER A 213 11.23 11.38 22.97
CA SER A 213 11.55 10.65 21.74
C SER A 213 11.38 9.15 21.91
N GLY A 214 10.74 8.53 20.92
CA GLY A 214 10.69 7.08 20.77
C GLY A 214 11.94 6.49 20.09
N LEU A 215 11.92 5.18 19.85
CA LEU A 215 12.88 4.45 19.04
C LEU A 215 12.90 4.94 17.58
N PHE A 216 11.72 5.27 17.04
CA PHE A 216 11.59 5.79 15.68
C PHE A 216 11.41 7.32 15.71
N TYR A 217 12.37 8.03 15.13
CA TYR A 217 12.22 9.46 14.92
C TYR A 217 11.21 9.71 13.79
N ARG A 218 10.22 10.58 14.02
CA ARG A 218 9.08 10.80 13.10
C ARG A 218 8.42 9.45 12.73
N GLY A 219 7.92 8.74 13.74
CA GLY A 219 7.29 7.43 13.57
C GLY A 219 6.14 7.42 12.54
N SER A 220 5.51 8.57 12.30
CA SER A 220 4.54 8.76 11.22
C SER A 220 5.03 8.29 9.84
N GLU A 221 6.18 8.83 9.41
CA GLU A 221 6.78 8.55 8.09
C GLU A 221 7.17 7.08 7.96
N VAL A 222 7.70 6.53 9.06
CA VAL A 222 8.12 5.14 9.14
C VAL A 222 6.92 4.20 9.09
N GLN A 223 5.81 4.56 9.73
CA GLN A 223 4.57 3.79 9.67
C GLN A 223 4.01 3.76 8.24
N GLU A 224 3.99 4.91 7.56
CA GLU A 224 3.50 5.04 6.18
C GLU A 224 4.32 4.23 5.18
N LEU A 225 5.66 4.23 5.33
CA LEU A 225 6.55 3.37 4.55
C LEU A 225 6.10 1.89 4.63
N PHE A 226 5.76 1.39 5.83
CA PHE A 226 5.27 0.02 5.97
C PHE A 226 3.86 -0.20 5.44
N PHE A 227 2.99 0.82 5.48
CA PHE A 227 1.68 0.74 4.86
C PHE A 227 1.77 0.63 3.34
N TYR A 228 2.60 1.45 2.70
CA TYR A 228 2.78 1.42 1.25
C TYR A 228 3.47 0.12 0.81
N PHE A 229 4.46 -0.34 1.56
CA PHE A 229 5.08 -1.65 1.37
C PHE A 229 4.05 -2.80 1.48
N PHE A 230 3.14 -2.75 2.47
CA PHE A 230 2.03 -3.70 2.61
C PHE A 230 1.15 -3.73 1.36
N VAL A 231 0.78 -2.55 0.82
CA VAL A 231 -0.07 -2.42 -0.38
C VAL A 231 0.63 -2.99 -1.61
N ILE A 232 1.93 -2.76 -1.79
CA ILE A 232 2.70 -3.33 -2.89
C ILE A 232 2.71 -4.86 -2.80
N LEU A 233 3.07 -5.41 -1.64
CA LEU A 233 3.05 -6.87 -1.43
C LEU A 233 1.66 -7.46 -1.70
N TYR A 234 0.62 -6.76 -1.24
CA TYR A 234 -0.76 -7.13 -1.48
C TYR A 234 -1.10 -7.19 -2.97
N LEU A 235 -0.76 -6.16 -3.74
CA LEU A 235 -1.04 -6.10 -5.18
C LEU A 235 -0.23 -7.13 -5.98
N ILE A 236 1.03 -7.37 -5.59
CA ILE A 236 1.87 -8.43 -6.18
C ILE A 236 1.20 -9.79 -5.97
N GLU A 237 0.75 -10.10 -4.76
CA GLU A 237 0.11 -11.37 -4.46
C GLU A 237 -1.30 -11.48 -5.05
N LEU A 238 -2.09 -10.40 -5.11
CA LEU A 238 -3.37 -10.38 -5.81
C LEU A 238 -3.18 -10.68 -7.30
N ARG A 239 -2.14 -10.12 -7.93
CA ARG A 239 -1.77 -10.43 -9.32
C ARG A 239 -1.34 -11.88 -9.49
N ARG A 240 -0.60 -12.46 -8.55
CA ARG A 240 -0.24 -13.88 -8.54
C ARG A 240 -1.48 -14.76 -8.37
N ARG A 241 -2.44 -14.35 -7.53
CA ARG A 241 -3.71 -15.03 -7.26
C ARG A 241 -4.60 -15.07 -8.51
N VAL A 242 -4.83 -13.93 -9.15
CA VAL A 242 -5.61 -13.80 -10.41
C VAL A 242 -5.07 -14.70 -11.53
N ARG A 243 -3.76 -14.98 -11.56
CA ARG A 243 -3.16 -15.89 -12.54
C ARG A 243 -3.37 -17.38 -12.22
N ARG A 244 -3.61 -17.72 -10.96
CA ARG A 244 -3.70 -19.11 -10.46
C ARG A 244 -5.12 -19.60 -10.33
N GLU A 245 -6.03 -18.71 -9.93
CA GLU A 245 -7.42 -19.03 -9.63
C GLU A 245 -8.35 -18.00 -10.25
N ALA A 246 -9.48 -18.47 -10.78
CA ALA A 246 -10.51 -17.60 -11.30
C ALA A 246 -11.21 -16.87 -10.13
N PRO A 247 -11.44 -15.55 -10.21
CA PRO A 247 -12.12 -14.87 -9.13
C PRO A 247 -13.58 -15.36 -8.97
N PRO A 248 -14.07 -15.44 -7.72
CA PRO A 248 -15.45 -15.82 -7.42
C PRO A 248 -16.46 -14.98 -8.20
N ALA A 249 -17.60 -15.61 -8.51
CA ALA A 249 -18.73 -14.95 -9.16
C ALA A 249 -19.23 -13.73 -8.37
#